data_AF-A0A3A4WTQ8-F1
#
_entry.id   AF-A0A3A4WTQ8-F1
#
_cell.length_a   1.000
_cell.length_b   1.000
_cell.length_c   1.000
_cell.angle_alpha   90.00
_cell.angle_beta   90.00
_cell.angle_gamma   90.00
#
_symmetry.space_group_name_H-M   'P 1'
#
loop_
_entity.id
_entity.type
_entity.pdbx_description
1 polymer ?
#
loop_
_entity_poly.entity_id
_entity_poly.type
_entity_poly.pdbx_seq_one_letter_code
_entity_poly.pdbx_strand_id
1 'polypeptide(L)'
;MELDTGTLIKFSAYLGSGIAIGFGAVGAAIGIGYTAGRANEAISSRPEKSPELFKLMLIGQAITESSAIFALVVSLLLLFMNFPEAGILKAPALLGAGISIGFGAFGSGIGSGFPAAEACIGSARQPEASNAILINMLIGSAVSQTPAIFALVVSFMLMFIDFTAPVSPTWAALIGAGVSTGLAAIGSGIGSGMAAGGSCEGISRQPQSVGQVTTAMLVGQAVSQTPSIFGLLVSFILIFKAFPESSSLSAAMALLSAGISMGFGGIGPGIGNGLTAESAVKWIARNLDITADLMRTMLVGQAVAQSTAIYAMVVSLVLIFVV
;
A
#
# COMPACT_ATOMS: atom_id res chain seq x y z
N MET A 1 -8.78 3.62 38.52
CA MET A 1 -7.68 2.76 38.07
C MET A 1 -6.66 3.68 37.42
N GLU A 2 -5.63 4.10 38.15
CA GLU A 2 -4.52 4.85 37.55
C GLU A 2 -3.75 3.90 36.65
N LEU A 3 -3.71 4.19 35.35
CA LEU A 3 -2.99 3.37 34.38
C LEU A 3 -1.51 3.73 34.47
N ASP A 4 -0.71 2.81 35.02
CA ASP A 4 0.74 2.94 35.00
C ASP A 4 1.28 2.97 33.55
N THR A 5 2.41 3.64 33.33
CA THR A 5 3.06 3.78 32.03
C THR A 5 3.34 2.41 31.39
N GLY A 6 3.76 1.43 32.18
CA GLY A 6 3.96 0.06 31.71
C GLY A 6 2.68 -0.61 31.20
N THR A 7 1.53 -0.28 31.81
CA THR A 7 0.22 -0.80 31.37
C THR A 7 -0.22 -0.14 30.07
N LEU A 8 -0.01 1.18 29.90
CA LEU A 8 -0.33 1.88 28.66
C LEU A 8 0.49 1.39 27.46
N ILE A 9 1.79 1.12 27.67
CA ILE A 9 2.67 0.56 26.65
C ILE A 9 2.18 -0.83 26.24
N LYS A 10 1.92 -1.73 27.20
CA LYS A 10 1.41 -3.07 26.91
C LYS A 10 0.05 -3.04 26.20
N PHE A 11 -0.86 -2.19 26.66
CA PHE A 11 -2.17 -1.99 26.02
C PHE A 11 -2.00 -1.58 24.55
N SER A 12 -1.16 -0.58 24.29
CA SER A 12 -0.93 -0.06 22.94
C SER A 12 -0.22 -1.07 22.04
N ALA A 13 0.70 -1.85 22.60
CA ALA A 13 1.38 -2.93 21.88
C ALA A 13 0.40 -4.05 21.48
N TYR A 14 -0.49 -4.47 22.38
CA TYR A 14 -1.50 -5.49 22.09
C TYR A 14 -2.54 -5.01 21.09
N LEU A 15 -3.02 -3.77 21.24
CA LEU A 15 -3.94 -3.17 20.27
C LEU A 15 -3.27 -3.00 18.90
N GLY A 16 -2.04 -2.45 18.87
CA GLY A 16 -1.26 -2.29 17.66
C GLY A 16 -0.98 -3.61 16.95
N SER A 17 -0.65 -4.67 17.71
CA SER A 17 -0.47 -6.03 17.19
C SER A 17 -1.73 -6.55 16.51
N GLY A 18 -2.89 -6.43 17.20
CA GLY A 18 -4.17 -6.85 16.65
C GLY A 18 -4.54 -6.12 15.35
N ILE A 19 -4.33 -4.79 15.31
CA ILE A 19 -4.56 -3.97 14.11
C ILE A 19 -3.62 -4.39 12.97
N ALA A 20 -2.32 -4.59 13.28
CA ALA A 20 -1.32 -4.96 12.29
C ALA A 20 -1.72 -6.25 11.55
N ILE A 21 -1.80 -7.38 12.26
CA ILE A 21 -2.09 -8.66 11.62
C ILE A 21 -3.54 -8.74 11.13
N GLY A 22 -4.49 -8.14 11.85
CA GLY A 22 -5.90 -8.15 11.49
C GLY A 22 -6.13 -7.56 10.09
N PHE A 23 -5.69 -6.33 9.84
CA PHE A 23 -5.85 -5.71 8.53
C PHE A 23 -4.88 -6.28 7.48
N GLY A 24 -3.64 -6.59 7.87
CA GLY A 24 -2.65 -7.16 6.95
C GLY A 24 -3.07 -8.51 6.36
N ALA A 25 -3.67 -9.39 7.17
CA ALA A 25 -4.17 -10.68 6.73
C ALA A 25 -5.38 -10.57 5.78
N VAL A 26 -6.29 -9.61 6.01
CA VAL A 26 -7.48 -9.43 5.17
C VAL A 26 -7.10 -9.11 3.73
N GLY A 27 -6.19 -8.15 3.54
CA GLY A 27 -5.78 -7.75 2.20
C GLY A 27 -5.14 -8.88 1.40
N ALA A 28 -4.20 -9.60 2.02
CA ALA A 28 -3.55 -10.74 1.40
C ALA A 28 -4.52 -11.89 1.11
N ALA A 29 -5.42 -12.22 2.04
CA ALA A 29 -6.41 -13.29 1.86
C ALA A 29 -7.35 -13.00 0.68
N ILE A 30 -7.80 -11.76 0.53
CA ILE A 30 -8.63 -11.33 -0.61
C ILE A 30 -7.85 -11.50 -1.92
N GLY A 31 -6.61 -11.03 -2.01
CA GLY A 31 -5.78 -11.15 -3.21
C GLY A 31 -5.45 -12.61 -3.58
N ILE A 32 -5.11 -13.43 -2.58
CA ILE A 32 -4.82 -14.88 -2.73
C ILE A 32 -6.07 -15.62 -3.21
N GLY A 33 -7.22 -15.36 -2.59
CA GLY A 33 -8.50 -15.97 -2.96
C GLY A 33 -8.96 -15.56 -4.35
N TYR A 34 -8.81 -14.29 -4.72
CA TYR A 34 -9.10 -13.80 -6.06
C TYR A 34 -8.23 -14.50 -7.13
N THR A 35 -6.92 -14.61 -6.85
CA THR A 35 -5.97 -15.34 -7.70
C THR A 35 -6.39 -16.81 -7.87
N ALA A 36 -6.75 -17.50 -6.78
CA ALA A 36 -7.22 -18.89 -6.84
C ALA A 36 -8.50 -19.06 -7.65
N GLY A 37 -9.47 -18.14 -7.49
CA GLY A 37 -10.71 -18.14 -8.26
C GLY A 37 -10.46 -18.02 -9.77
N ARG A 38 -9.59 -17.09 -10.17
CA ARG A 38 -9.19 -16.89 -11.57
C ARG A 38 -8.34 -18.05 -12.11
N ALA A 39 -7.50 -18.66 -11.26
CA ALA A 39 -6.79 -19.88 -11.63
C ALA A 39 -7.75 -21.06 -11.88
N ASN A 40 -8.81 -21.22 -11.08
CA ASN A 40 -9.83 -22.24 -11.33
C ASN A 40 -10.53 -22.04 -12.68
N GLU A 41 -10.86 -20.80 -13.05
CA GLU A 41 -11.41 -20.47 -14.37
C GLU A 41 -10.42 -20.76 -15.50
N ALA A 42 -9.15 -20.39 -15.31
CA ALA A 42 -8.09 -20.68 -16.27
C ALA A 42 -7.93 -22.19 -16.48
N ILE A 43 -7.89 -22.98 -15.40
CA ILE A 43 -7.75 -24.44 -15.44
C ILE A 43 -8.99 -25.11 -16.01
N SER A 44 -10.21 -24.63 -15.71
CA SER A 44 -11.43 -25.21 -16.27
C SER A 44 -11.50 -25.04 -17.79
N SER A 45 -10.96 -23.92 -18.31
CA SER A 45 -10.88 -23.67 -19.75
C SER A 45 -9.75 -24.45 -20.46
N ARG A 46 -8.68 -24.82 -19.74
CA ARG A 46 -7.49 -25.52 -20.25
C ARG A 46 -6.98 -26.59 -19.24
N PRO A 47 -7.70 -27.71 -19.03
CA PRO A 47 -7.35 -28.70 -18.01
C PRO A 47 -5.95 -29.31 -18.19
N GLU A 48 -5.51 -29.46 -19.44
CA GLU A 48 -4.20 -29.97 -19.82
C GLU A 48 -3.03 -29.08 -19.34
N LYS A 49 -3.31 -27.81 -19.04
CA LYS A 49 -2.34 -26.84 -18.51
C LYS A 49 -2.38 -26.69 -16.99
N SER A 50 -3.16 -27.52 -16.30
CA SER A 50 -3.35 -27.46 -14.84
C SER A 50 -2.02 -27.38 -14.05
N PRO A 51 -1.00 -28.24 -14.27
CA PRO A 51 0.24 -28.16 -13.50
C PRO A 51 1.00 -26.83 -13.67
N GLU A 52 0.96 -26.25 -14.88
CA GLU A 52 1.61 -24.98 -15.19
C GLU A 52 0.88 -23.79 -14.55
N LEU A 53 -0.45 -23.76 -14.67
CA LEU A 53 -1.30 -22.72 -14.09
C LEU A 53 -1.32 -22.77 -12.56
N PHE A 54 -1.29 -23.97 -11.98
CA PHE A 54 -1.19 -24.15 -10.53
C PHE A 54 0.13 -23.59 -9.99
N LYS A 55 1.26 -23.86 -10.67
CA LYS A 55 2.55 -23.26 -10.30
C LYS A 55 2.54 -21.74 -10.42
N LEU A 56 1.97 -21.19 -11.49
CA LEU A 56 1.84 -19.75 -11.69
C LEU A 56 1.01 -19.09 -10.59
N MET A 57 -0.13 -19.70 -10.23
CA MET A 57 -0.99 -19.28 -9.13
C MET A 57 -0.20 -19.21 -7.82
N LEU A 58 0.56 -20.27 -7.48
CA LEU A 58 1.34 -20.30 -6.24
C LEU A 58 2.41 -19.21 -6.19
N ILE A 59 3.08 -18.92 -7.31
CA ILE A 59 4.07 -17.83 -7.39
C ILE A 59 3.38 -16.49 -7.09
N GLY A 60 2.25 -16.21 -7.71
CA GLY A 60 1.50 -14.98 -7.48
C GLY A 60 0.95 -14.85 -6.05
N GLN A 61 0.47 -15.96 -5.48
CA GLN A 61 0.00 -16.01 -4.10
C GLN A 61 1.13 -15.76 -3.09
N ALA A 62 2.32 -16.35 -3.31
CA ALA A 62 3.47 -16.12 -2.44
C ALA A 62 3.90 -14.64 -2.39
N ILE A 63 3.86 -13.95 -3.53
CA ILE A 63 4.14 -12.50 -3.58
C ILE A 63 3.05 -11.73 -2.84
N THR A 64 1.79 -12.10 -3.04
CA THR A 64 0.66 -11.46 -2.36
C THR A 64 0.71 -11.64 -0.84
N GLU A 65 1.16 -12.80 -0.37
CA GLU A 65 1.28 -13.14 1.05
C GLU A 65 2.35 -12.32 1.78
N SER A 66 3.36 -11.81 1.06
CA SER A 66 4.46 -11.05 1.67
C SER A 66 3.99 -9.85 2.50
N SER A 67 2.90 -9.17 2.11
CA SER A 67 2.35 -8.04 2.88
C SER A 67 1.79 -8.49 4.24
N ALA A 68 1.13 -9.65 4.30
CA ALA A 68 0.65 -10.23 5.56
C ALA A 68 1.82 -10.72 6.42
N ILE A 69 2.90 -11.22 5.82
CA ILE A 69 4.12 -11.57 6.56
C ILE A 69 4.73 -10.32 7.20
N PHE A 70 4.80 -9.18 6.52
CA PHE A 70 5.28 -7.93 7.12
C PHE A 70 4.44 -7.51 8.33
N ALA A 71 3.11 -7.59 8.21
CA ALA A 71 2.19 -7.31 9.32
C ALA A 71 2.34 -8.31 10.48
N LEU A 72 2.53 -9.60 10.16
CA LEU A 72 2.77 -10.65 11.15
C LEU A 72 4.06 -10.39 11.92
N VAL A 73 5.14 -10.05 11.23
CA VAL A 73 6.43 -9.74 11.86
C VAL A 73 6.27 -8.58 12.83
N VAL A 74 5.66 -7.46 12.41
CA VAL A 74 5.41 -6.32 13.31
C VAL A 74 4.54 -6.74 14.50
N SER A 75 3.46 -7.50 14.25
CA SER A 75 2.58 -7.99 15.31
C SER A 75 3.34 -8.83 16.34
N LEU A 76 4.17 -9.78 15.91
CA LEU A 76 4.98 -10.61 16.80
C LEU A 76 6.00 -9.78 17.58
N LEU A 77 6.64 -8.80 16.93
CA LEU A 77 7.56 -7.89 17.60
C LEU A 77 6.82 -7.07 18.67
N LEU A 78 5.64 -6.54 18.39
CA LEU A 78 4.82 -5.81 19.37
C LEU A 78 4.40 -6.69 20.57
N LEU A 79 4.14 -7.98 20.37
CA LEU A 79 3.74 -8.90 21.43
C LEU A 79 4.90 -9.36 22.32
N PHE A 80 6.05 -9.65 21.72
CA PHE A 80 7.13 -10.37 22.39
C PHE A 80 8.36 -9.52 22.68
N MET A 81 8.53 -8.36 22.04
CA MET A 81 9.61 -7.45 22.43
C MET A 81 9.27 -6.75 23.73
N ASN A 82 10.23 -6.75 24.65
CA ASN A 82 10.19 -5.88 25.80
C ASN A 82 10.61 -4.47 25.37
N PHE A 83 9.84 -3.47 25.79
CA PHE A 83 10.17 -2.06 25.66
C PHE A 83 10.49 -1.49 27.06
N PRO A 84 11.59 -1.93 27.71
CA PRO A 84 11.93 -1.51 29.06
C PRO A 84 12.24 0.00 29.06
N GLU A 85 11.75 0.71 30.07
CA GLU A 85 12.05 2.14 30.32
C GLU A 85 11.61 3.13 29.24
N ALA A 86 10.65 2.76 28.39
CA ALA A 86 10.19 3.68 27.37
C ALA A 86 9.32 4.79 27.98
N GLY A 87 9.62 6.05 27.64
CA GLY A 87 8.77 7.19 28.01
C GLY A 87 7.33 6.98 27.55
N ILE A 88 6.37 7.68 28.16
CA ILE A 88 4.93 7.53 27.87
C ILE A 88 4.58 7.70 26.37
N LEU A 89 5.42 8.38 25.59
CA LEU A 89 5.32 8.50 24.13
C LEU A 89 5.51 7.18 23.37
N LYS A 90 6.05 6.13 24.00
CA LYS A 90 6.16 4.83 23.37
C LYS A 90 4.80 4.19 23.13
N ALA A 91 3.85 4.37 24.06
CA ALA A 91 2.49 3.86 23.90
C ALA A 91 1.84 4.30 22.57
N PRO A 92 1.67 5.61 22.28
CA PRO A 92 1.12 6.05 21.00
C PRO A 92 1.98 5.66 19.79
N ALA A 93 3.30 5.57 19.94
CA ALA A 93 4.19 5.12 18.85
C ALA A 93 3.91 3.66 18.46
N LEU A 94 3.78 2.74 19.42
CA LEU A 94 3.50 1.33 19.16
C LEU A 94 2.11 1.13 18.53
N LEU A 95 1.12 1.92 18.96
CA LEU A 95 -0.20 1.94 18.33
C LEU A 95 -0.10 2.44 16.88
N GLY A 96 0.59 3.56 16.65
CA GLY A 96 0.84 4.12 15.32
C GLY A 96 1.57 3.15 14.40
N ALA A 97 2.52 2.37 14.93
CA ALA A 97 3.26 1.35 14.20
C ALA A 97 2.33 0.26 13.67
N GLY A 98 1.47 -0.27 14.55
CA GLY A 98 0.48 -1.29 14.18
C GLY A 98 -0.53 -0.79 13.13
N ILE A 99 -1.02 0.45 13.30
CA ILE A 99 -1.89 1.13 12.33
C ILE A 99 -1.21 1.27 10.97
N SER A 100 0.04 1.71 10.95
CA SER A 100 0.82 1.91 9.72
C SER A 100 0.87 0.64 8.90
N ILE A 101 1.45 -0.43 9.45
CA ILE A 101 1.64 -1.68 8.69
C ILE A 101 0.31 -2.39 8.40
N GLY A 102 -0.67 -2.34 9.31
CA GLY A 102 -1.96 -2.99 9.11
C GLY A 102 -2.67 -2.47 7.87
N PHE A 103 -2.84 -1.14 7.77
CA PHE A 103 -3.45 -0.54 6.60
C PHE A 103 -2.53 -0.55 5.36
N GLY A 104 -1.21 -0.41 5.55
CA GLY A 104 -0.26 -0.48 4.44
C GLY A 104 -0.23 -1.84 3.75
N ALA A 105 -0.27 -2.92 4.52
CA ALA A 105 -0.32 -4.28 4.00
C ALA A 105 -1.67 -4.62 3.34
N PHE A 106 -2.77 -3.99 3.78
CA PHE A 106 -4.11 -4.22 3.26
C PHE A 106 -4.20 -3.93 1.76
N GLY A 107 -3.79 -2.73 1.33
CA GLY A 107 -3.88 -2.34 -0.08
C GLY A 107 -2.98 -3.16 -0.99
N SER A 108 -1.72 -3.34 -0.61
CA SER A 108 -0.75 -4.13 -1.38
C SER A 108 -1.12 -5.61 -1.46
N GLY A 109 -1.74 -6.17 -0.42
CA GLY A 109 -2.27 -7.54 -0.45
C GLY A 109 -3.39 -7.70 -1.46
N ILE A 110 -4.36 -6.79 -1.51
CA ILE A 110 -5.44 -6.84 -2.52
C ILE A 110 -4.84 -6.61 -3.91
N GLY A 111 -4.03 -5.56 -4.06
CA GLY A 111 -3.44 -5.14 -5.33
C GLY A 111 -2.61 -6.23 -6.01
N SER A 112 -1.74 -6.90 -5.26
CA SER A 112 -0.83 -7.91 -5.81
C SER A 112 -1.55 -9.18 -6.31
N GLY A 113 -2.80 -9.39 -5.91
CA GLY A 113 -3.64 -10.47 -6.42
C GLY A 113 -4.15 -10.24 -7.85
N PHE A 114 -4.35 -8.99 -8.28
CA PHE A 114 -4.82 -8.68 -9.64
C PHE A 114 -3.87 -9.15 -10.76
N PRO A 115 -2.55 -8.84 -10.74
CA PRO A 115 -1.64 -9.33 -11.77
C PRO A 115 -1.52 -10.84 -11.78
N ALA A 116 -1.54 -11.50 -10.61
CA ALA A 116 -1.49 -12.95 -10.54
C ALA A 116 -2.73 -13.62 -11.15
N ALA A 117 -3.91 -13.08 -10.84
CA ALA A 117 -5.17 -13.49 -11.45
C ALA A 117 -5.16 -13.36 -12.98
N GLU A 118 -4.82 -12.17 -13.49
CA GLU A 118 -4.78 -11.91 -14.93
C GLU A 118 -3.66 -12.70 -15.63
N ALA A 119 -2.56 -13.01 -14.92
CA ALA A 119 -1.54 -13.89 -15.43
C ALA A 119 -2.05 -15.33 -15.61
N CYS A 120 -2.83 -15.87 -14.67
CA CYS A 120 -3.44 -17.19 -14.81
C CYS A 120 -4.37 -17.26 -16.04
N ILE A 121 -5.28 -16.29 -16.17
CA ILE A 121 -6.19 -16.21 -17.33
C ILE A 121 -5.41 -16.00 -18.63
N GLY A 122 -4.43 -15.09 -18.62
CA GLY A 122 -3.59 -14.77 -19.76
C GLY A 122 -2.75 -15.93 -20.24
N SER A 123 -2.14 -16.71 -19.33
CA SER A 123 -1.35 -17.89 -19.66
C SER A 123 -2.21 -19.07 -20.11
N ALA A 124 -3.45 -19.21 -19.61
CA ALA A 124 -4.39 -20.17 -20.17
C ALA A 124 -4.79 -19.78 -21.59
N ARG A 125 -5.05 -18.49 -21.85
CA ARG A 125 -5.38 -17.98 -23.17
C ARG A 125 -4.22 -18.13 -24.17
N GLN A 126 -3.02 -17.70 -23.79
CA GLN A 126 -1.83 -17.62 -24.64
C GLN A 126 -0.61 -18.31 -23.99
N PRO A 127 -0.53 -19.66 -24.02
CA PRO A 127 0.53 -20.41 -23.33
C PRO A 127 1.96 -20.07 -23.82
N GLU A 128 2.10 -19.73 -25.10
CA GLU A 128 3.38 -19.35 -25.71
C GLU A 128 3.96 -18.06 -25.12
N ALA A 129 3.09 -17.16 -24.62
CA ALA A 129 3.49 -15.91 -23.99
C ALA A 129 3.61 -16.03 -22.46
N SER A 130 3.41 -17.22 -21.88
CA SER A 130 3.33 -17.42 -20.42
C SER A 130 4.57 -16.91 -19.68
N ASN A 131 5.77 -17.07 -20.26
CA ASN A 131 6.99 -16.56 -19.64
C ASN A 131 7.04 -15.02 -19.62
N ALA A 132 6.60 -14.35 -20.70
CA ALA A 132 6.55 -12.90 -20.75
C ALA A 132 5.49 -12.35 -19.77
N ILE A 133 4.34 -13.02 -19.67
CA ILE A 133 3.28 -12.71 -18.71
C ILE A 133 3.80 -12.88 -17.28
N LEU A 134 4.48 -13.99 -16.98
CA LEU A 134 5.08 -14.24 -15.67
C LEU A 134 6.05 -13.13 -15.28
N ILE A 135 6.99 -12.76 -16.16
CA ILE A 135 7.96 -11.70 -15.87
C ILE A 135 7.23 -10.37 -15.59
N ASN A 136 6.23 -10.04 -16.40
CA ASN A 136 5.48 -8.81 -16.22
C ASN A 136 4.64 -8.80 -14.94
N MET A 137 4.05 -9.96 -14.57
CA MET A 137 3.39 -10.16 -13.29
C MET A 137 4.36 -9.90 -12.13
N LEU A 138 5.57 -10.49 -12.18
CA LEU A 138 6.58 -10.30 -11.13
C LEU A 138 6.98 -8.82 -10.97
N ILE A 139 7.22 -8.12 -12.09
CA ILE A 139 7.56 -6.69 -12.08
C ILE A 139 6.41 -5.88 -11.49
N GLY A 140 5.20 -6.06 -12.01
CA GLY A 140 4.03 -5.32 -11.57
C GLY A 140 3.68 -5.56 -10.10
N SER A 141 3.74 -6.81 -9.64
CA SER A 141 3.51 -7.18 -8.25
C SER A 141 4.59 -6.66 -7.31
N ALA A 142 5.85 -6.63 -7.73
CA ALA A 142 6.93 -6.04 -6.91
C ALA A 142 6.67 -4.54 -6.67
N VAL A 143 6.21 -3.83 -7.69
CA VAL A 143 5.88 -2.41 -7.58
C VAL A 143 4.62 -2.18 -6.73
N SER A 144 3.61 -3.06 -6.78
CA SER A 144 2.42 -2.95 -5.92
C SER A 144 2.69 -3.23 -4.44
N GLN A 145 3.83 -3.83 -4.09
CA GLN A 145 4.24 -4.07 -2.70
C GLN A 145 4.95 -2.89 -2.04
N THR A 146 5.45 -1.91 -2.81
CA THR A 146 6.19 -0.76 -2.25
C THR A 146 5.41 0.04 -1.20
N PRO A 147 4.07 0.24 -1.27
CA PRO A 147 3.35 0.97 -0.23
C PRO A 147 3.34 0.23 1.12
N ALA A 148 3.28 -1.11 1.11
CA ALA A 148 3.44 -1.91 2.31
C ALA A 148 4.86 -1.79 2.90
N ILE A 149 5.89 -1.68 2.06
CA ILE A 149 7.27 -1.41 2.52
C ILE A 149 7.38 -0.03 3.15
N PHE A 150 6.77 1.02 2.58
CA PHE A 150 6.75 2.35 3.22
C PHE A 150 6.09 2.30 4.59
N ALA A 151 4.96 1.61 4.70
CA ALA A 151 4.27 1.41 5.97
C ALA A 151 5.08 0.61 6.99
N LEU A 152 5.82 -0.41 6.53
CA LEU A 152 6.74 -1.20 7.37
C LEU A 152 7.88 -0.34 7.90
N VAL A 153 8.48 0.49 7.05
CA VAL A 153 9.54 1.41 7.45
C VAL A 153 9.05 2.39 8.51
N VAL A 154 7.88 3.01 8.31
CA VAL A 154 7.27 3.90 9.33
C VAL A 154 6.95 3.15 10.62
N SER A 155 6.44 1.92 10.51
CA SER A 155 6.20 1.06 11.67
C SER A 155 7.48 0.80 12.47
N PHE A 156 8.57 0.44 11.80
CA PHE A 156 9.86 0.23 12.46
C PHE A 156 10.43 1.52 13.04
N MET A 157 10.31 2.65 12.34
CA MET A 157 10.72 3.94 12.90
C MET A 157 9.98 4.25 14.21
N LEU A 158 8.65 4.10 14.23
CA LEU A 158 7.87 4.32 15.45
C LEU A 158 8.22 3.33 16.58
N MET A 159 8.54 2.08 16.23
CA MET A 159 8.92 1.05 17.21
C MET A 159 10.32 1.22 17.77
N PHE A 160 11.28 1.75 17.00
CA PHE A 160 12.69 1.74 17.36
C PHE A 160 13.28 3.11 17.64
N ILE A 161 12.61 4.21 17.28
CA ILE A 161 13.04 5.55 17.69
C ILE A 161 12.71 5.79 19.16
N ASP A 162 13.64 6.43 19.85
CA ASP A 162 13.49 6.92 21.21
C ASP A 162 13.03 8.38 21.19
N PHE A 163 11.79 8.61 21.60
CA PHE A 163 11.17 9.93 21.59
C PHE A 163 11.40 10.65 22.92
N THR A 164 12.26 11.67 22.90
CA THR A 164 12.59 12.52 24.07
C THR A 164 11.86 13.87 24.07
N ALA A 165 10.72 13.93 23.38
CA ALA A 165 9.91 15.14 23.22
C ALA A 165 8.84 15.31 24.31
N PRO A 166 8.23 16.52 24.46
CA PRO A 166 7.08 16.71 25.32
C PRO A 166 5.92 15.77 24.93
N VAL A 167 5.22 15.23 25.92
CA VAL A 167 4.14 14.25 25.69
C VAL A 167 3.03 14.86 24.83
N SER A 168 2.58 16.06 25.21
CA SER A 168 1.60 16.84 24.45
C SER A 168 2.31 17.97 23.71
N PRO A 169 2.14 18.10 22.38
CA PRO A 169 1.17 17.40 21.52
C PRO A 169 1.68 16.11 20.83
N THR A 170 2.94 15.71 21.08
CA THR A 170 3.67 14.69 20.30
C THR A 170 2.97 13.33 20.21
N TRP A 171 2.25 12.89 21.25
CA TRP A 171 1.51 11.61 21.21
C TRP A 171 0.60 11.49 19.99
N ALA A 172 -0.05 12.60 19.61
CA ALA A 172 -0.98 12.65 18.50
C ALA A 172 -0.27 12.65 17.14
N ALA A 173 0.92 13.25 17.07
CA ALA A 173 1.77 13.19 15.89
C ALA A 173 2.22 11.75 15.57
N LEU A 174 2.56 10.96 16.59
CA LEU A 174 3.02 9.58 16.40
C LEU A 174 1.91 8.66 15.88
N ILE A 175 0.69 8.81 16.40
CA ILE A 175 -0.49 8.10 15.86
C ILE A 175 -0.81 8.63 14.45
N GLY A 176 -0.82 9.95 14.27
CA GLY A 176 -1.06 10.60 12.98
C GLY A 176 -0.08 10.15 11.89
N ALA A 177 1.20 9.95 12.24
CA ALA A 177 2.21 9.42 11.34
C ALA A 177 1.87 8.00 10.89
N GLY A 178 1.44 7.13 11.80
CA GLY A 178 0.99 5.78 11.44
C GLY A 178 -0.23 5.78 10.52
N VAL A 179 -1.23 6.61 10.85
CA VAL A 179 -2.46 6.77 10.06
C VAL A 179 -2.17 7.29 8.66
N SER A 180 -1.30 8.30 8.54
CA SER A 180 -0.97 8.95 7.27
C SER A 180 -0.41 7.98 6.24
N THR A 181 0.68 7.27 6.58
CA THR A 181 1.30 6.31 5.65
C THR A 181 0.41 5.09 5.45
N GLY A 182 -0.16 4.54 6.53
CA GLY A 182 -0.96 3.32 6.45
C GLY A 182 -2.17 3.46 5.53
N LEU A 183 -2.99 4.49 5.72
CA LEU A 183 -4.17 4.69 4.89
C LEU A 183 -3.83 5.10 3.46
N ALA A 184 -2.84 5.99 3.25
CA ALA A 184 -2.46 6.42 1.90
C ALA A 184 -1.88 5.26 1.06
N ALA A 185 -1.27 4.27 1.72
CA ALA A 185 -0.78 3.06 1.07
C ALA A 185 -1.88 2.15 0.54
N ILE A 186 -3.11 2.18 1.11
CA ILE A 186 -4.22 1.32 0.67
C ILE A 186 -4.50 1.53 -0.82
N GLY A 187 -4.79 2.78 -1.20
CA GLY A 187 -5.18 3.08 -2.57
C GLY A 187 -4.06 2.85 -3.56
N SER A 188 -2.84 3.22 -3.18
CA SER A 188 -1.65 3.07 -4.00
C SER A 188 -1.34 1.59 -4.31
N GLY A 189 -1.48 0.70 -3.31
CA GLY A 189 -1.26 -0.73 -3.46
C GLY A 189 -2.29 -1.36 -4.40
N ILE A 190 -3.58 -1.07 -4.18
CA ILE A 190 -4.69 -1.56 -5.02
C ILE A 190 -4.51 -1.07 -6.47
N GLY A 191 -4.38 0.24 -6.66
CA GLY A 191 -4.30 0.84 -7.99
C GLY A 191 -3.06 0.39 -8.78
N SER A 192 -1.91 0.26 -8.12
CA SER A 192 -0.70 -0.27 -8.75
C SER A 192 -0.90 -1.72 -9.23
N GLY A 193 -1.59 -2.53 -8.43
CA GLY A 193 -1.96 -3.90 -8.79
C GLY A 193 -2.89 -3.98 -10.01
N MET A 194 -3.89 -3.09 -10.08
CA MET A 194 -4.81 -3.01 -11.23
C MET A 194 -4.08 -2.72 -12.53
N ALA A 195 -3.16 -1.75 -12.53
CA ALA A 195 -2.31 -1.46 -13.69
C ALA A 195 -1.49 -2.69 -14.12
N ALA A 196 -0.93 -3.43 -13.17
CA ALA A 196 -0.19 -4.66 -13.43
C ALA A 196 -1.07 -5.78 -14.00
N GLY A 197 -2.29 -5.94 -13.49
CA GLY A 197 -3.30 -6.84 -14.05
C GLY A 197 -3.64 -6.49 -15.50
N GLY A 198 -3.92 -5.22 -15.78
CA GLY A 198 -4.17 -4.75 -17.14
C GLY A 198 -3.00 -4.96 -18.09
N SER A 199 -1.77 -4.87 -17.59
CA SER A 199 -0.56 -5.20 -18.32
C SER A 199 -0.46 -6.68 -18.66
N CYS A 200 -0.73 -7.58 -17.71
CA CYS A 200 -0.76 -9.02 -17.95
C CYS A 200 -1.84 -9.40 -18.98
N GLU A 201 -3.03 -8.81 -18.85
CA GLU A 201 -4.11 -9.00 -19.82
C GLU A 201 -3.68 -8.50 -21.22
N GLY A 202 -3.11 -7.30 -21.31
CA GLY A 202 -2.62 -6.71 -22.56
C GLY A 202 -1.61 -7.59 -23.28
N ILE A 203 -0.59 -8.09 -22.55
CA ILE A 203 0.43 -9.00 -23.09
C ILE A 203 -0.20 -10.31 -23.57
N SER A 204 -1.16 -10.86 -22.83
CA SER A 204 -1.86 -12.08 -23.26
C SER A 204 -2.64 -11.91 -24.56
N ARG A 205 -3.04 -10.67 -24.88
CA ARG A 205 -3.71 -10.34 -26.14
C ARG A 205 -2.74 -10.12 -27.28
N GLN A 206 -1.64 -9.41 -27.00
CA GLN A 206 -0.66 -9.02 -27.99
C GLN A 206 0.76 -9.18 -27.41
N PRO A 207 1.35 -10.38 -27.51
CA PRO A 207 2.67 -10.67 -26.92
C PRO A 207 3.80 -9.79 -27.47
N GLN A 208 3.64 -9.23 -28.68
CA GLN A 208 4.63 -8.33 -29.29
C GLN A 208 4.66 -6.94 -28.62
N SER A 209 3.65 -6.59 -27.83
CA SER A 209 3.52 -5.28 -27.16
C SER A 209 4.18 -5.18 -25.79
N VAL A 210 4.85 -6.25 -25.31
CA VAL A 210 5.40 -6.34 -23.94
C VAL A 210 6.20 -5.11 -23.55
N GLY A 211 7.14 -4.66 -24.41
CA GLY A 211 7.99 -3.51 -24.08
C GLY A 211 7.20 -2.22 -23.83
N GLN A 212 6.26 -1.89 -24.72
CA GLN A 212 5.42 -0.69 -24.61
C GLN A 212 4.44 -0.80 -23.42
N VAL A 213 3.82 -1.96 -23.25
CA VAL A 213 2.85 -2.24 -22.20
C VAL A 213 3.48 -2.20 -20.81
N THR A 214 4.64 -2.84 -20.62
CA THR A 214 5.40 -2.77 -19.36
C THR A 214 5.85 -1.34 -19.07
N THR A 215 6.29 -0.58 -20.07
CA THR A 215 6.68 0.83 -19.88
C THR A 215 5.48 1.67 -19.43
N ALA A 216 4.33 1.52 -20.10
CA ALA A 216 3.11 2.23 -19.73
C ALA A 216 2.61 1.83 -18.33
N MET A 217 2.68 0.55 -17.98
CA MET A 217 2.38 0.04 -16.64
C MET A 217 3.24 0.73 -15.59
N LEU A 218 4.57 0.76 -15.77
CA LEU A 218 5.48 1.37 -14.80
C LEU A 218 5.25 2.87 -14.63
N VAL A 219 4.98 3.58 -15.73
CA VAL A 219 4.63 5.01 -15.67
C VAL A 219 3.31 5.20 -14.91
N GLY A 220 2.28 4.42 -15.24
CA GLY A 220 0.99 4.47 -14.56
C GLY A 220 1.09 4.15 -13.06
N GLN A 221 1.86 3.12 -12.71
CA GLN A 221 2.14 2.73 -11.33
C GLN A 221 2.94 3.80 -10.57
N ALA A 222 3.89 4.47 -11.23
CA ALA A 222 4.67 5.55 -10.60
C ALA A 222 3.74 6.69 -10.15
N VAL A 223 2.76 7.06 -10.98
CA VAL A 223 1.78 8.09 -10.61
C VAL A 223 0.79 7.57 -9.57
N SER A 224 0.33 6.33 -9.66
CA SER A 224 -0.61 5.75 -8.69
C SER A 224 -0.03 5.60 -7.28
N GLN A 225 1.30 5.61 -7.13
CA GLN A 225 1.99 5.55 -5.84
C GLN A 225 2.26 6.92 -5.22
N THR A 226 2.14 8.01 -5.96
CA THR A 226 2.39 9.35 -5.40
C THR A 226 1.58 9.67 -4.12
N PRO A 227 0.32 9.20 -3.94
CA PRO A 227 -0.39 9.43 -2.69
C PRO A 227 0.27 8.75 -1.47
N SER A 228 0.82 7.53 -1.62
CA SER A 228 1.53 6.88 -0.52
C SER A 228 2.85 7.60 -0.20
N ILE A 229 3.51 8.19 -1.20
CA ILE A 229 4.68 9.04 -0.99
C ILE A 229 4.31 10.31 -0.22
N PHE A 230 3.18 10.94 -0.50
CA PHE A 230 2.70 12.08 0.29
C PHE A 230 2.34 11.68 1.72
N GLY A 231 1.71 10.51 1.90
CA GLY A 231 1.46 9.92 3.22
C GLY A 231 2.76 9.71 4.01
N LEU A 232 3.79 9.14 3.36
CA LEU A 232 5.12 8.94 3.91
C LEU A 232 5.80 10.25 4.29
N LEU A 233 5.73 11.26 3.43
CA LEU A 233 6.28 12.59 3.68
C LEU A 233 5.65 13.21 4.94
N VAL A 234 4.32 13.20 5.05
CA VAL A 234 3.62 13.71 6.23
C VAL A 234 3.99 12.92 7.48
N SER A 235 4.10 11.59 7.40
CA SER A 235 4.57 10.75 8.51
C SER A 235 5.98 11.12 8.96
N PHE A 236 6.91 11.34 8.03
CA PHE A 236 8.27 11.76 8.36
C PHE A 236 8.29 13.13 9.02
N ILE A 237 7.49 14.07 8.53
CA ILE A 237 7.36 15.39 9.17
C ILE A 237 6.84 15.22 10.60
N LEU A 238 5.80 14.43 10.83
CA LEU A 238 5.22 14.19 12.16
C LEU A 238 6.18 13.45 13.11
N ILE A 239 7.04 12.57 12.60
CA ILE A 239 8.02 11.81 13.41
C ILE A 239 9.23 12.67 13.79
N PHE A 240 9.76 13.46 12.85
CA PHE A 240 11.05 14.14 13.03
C PHE A 240 10.95 15.62 13.41
N LYS A 241 9.78 16.25 13.22
CA LYS A 241 9.59 17.65 13.64
C LYS A 241 9.43 17.72 15.16
N ALA A 242 10.19 18.63 15.79
CA ALA A 242 9.99 18.96 17.19
C ALA A 242 8.75 19.88 17.35
N PHE A 243 7.91 19.56 18.32
CA PHE A 243 6.73 20.34 18.70
C PHE A 243 6.92 20.92 20.10
N PRO A 244 6.70 22.22 20.31
CA PRO A 244 6.79 22.82 21.64
C PRO A 244 5.71 22.25 22.57
N GLU A 245 6.02 22.19 23.86
CA GLU A 245 5.07 21.72 24.86
C GLU A 245 3.80 22.60 24.85
N SER A 246 2.64 21.94 24.79
CA SER A 246 1.35 22.62 24.78
C SER A 246 0.33 21.85 25.59
N SER A 247 -0.35 22.54 26.50
CA SER A 247 -1.49 22.02 27.25
C SER A 247 -2.81 22.07 26.46
N SER A 248 -2.81 22.70 25.28
CA SER A 248 -4.01 22.79 24.46
C SER A 248 -4.27 21.47 23.73
N LEU A 249 -5.47 20.92 23.92
CA LEU A 249 -5.94 19.77 23.15
C LEU A 249 -5.97 20.06 21.64
N SER A 250 -6.19 21.32 21.24
CA SER A 250 -6.23 21.71 19.82
C SER A 250 -4.92 21.41 19.09
N ALA A 251 -3.77 21.60 19.75
CA ALA A 251 -2.46 21.34 19.16
C ALA A 251 -2.27 19.84 18.87
N ALA A 252 -2.64 18.97 19.81
CA ALA A 252 -2.59 17.52 19.60
C ALA A 252 -3.57 17.10 18.48
N MET A 253 -4.79 17.60 18.51
CA MET A 253 -5.80 17.26 17.51
C MET A 253 -5.42 17.74 16.11
N ALA A 254 -4.71 18.87 15.97
CA ALA A 254 -4.19 19.32 14.69
C ALA A 254 -3.20 18.31 14.09
N LEU A 255 -2.25 17.80 14.87
CA LEU A 255 -1.25 16.82 14.40
C LEU A 255 -1.87 15.46 14.05
N LEU A 256 -2.84 14.99 14.84
CA LEU A 256 -3.59 13.78 14.50
C LEU A 256 -4.41 13.98 13.22
N SER A 257 -5.10 15.13 13.11
CA SER A 257 -5.93 15.47 11.95
C SER A 257 -5.10 15.63 10.67
N ALA A 258 -3.85 16.10 10.79
CA ALA A 258 -2.93 16.17 9.68
C ALA A 258 -2.66 14.79 9.08
N GLY A 259 -2.45 13.79 9.94
CA GLY A 259 -2.26 12.41 9.53
C GLY A 259 -3.53 11.78 8.94
N ILE A 260 -4.69 12.03 9.55
CA ILE A 260 -5.99 11.57 9.05
C ILE A 260 -6.29 12.16 7.67
N SER A 261 -6.10 13.47 7.50
CA SER A 261 -6.38 14.17 6.24
C SER A 261 -5.58 13.58 5.10
N MET A 262 -4.25 13.48 5.25
CA MET A 262 -3.38 12.90 4.23
C MET A 262 -3.67 11.41 4.01
N GLY A 263 -3.84 10.63 5.09
CA GLY A 263 -4.10 9.20 5.01
C GLY A 263 -5.35 8.87 4.18
N PHE A 264 -6.50 9.43 4.55
CA PHE A 264 -7.75 9.21 3.79
C PHE A 264 -7.70 9.85 2.41
N GLY A 265 -7.12 11.05 2.30
CA GLY A 265 -6.97 11.77 1.04
C GLY A 265 -6.12 11.02 0.01
N GLY A 266 -5.28 10.08 0.44
CA GLY A 266 -4.47 9.25 -0.45
C GLY A 266 -5.16 8.02 -1.04
N ILE A 267 -6.27 7.54 -0.45
CA ILE A 267 -6.93 6.30 -0.86
C ILE A 267 -7.54 6.44 -2.27
N GLY A 268 -8.41 7.44 -2.45
CA GLY A 268 -9.15 7.64 -3.70
C GLY A 268 -8.24 7.85 -4.91
N PRO A 269 -7.29 8.80 -4.86
CA PRO A 269 -6.33 9.04 -5.95
C PRO A 269 -5.47 7.83 -6.29
N GLY A 270 -5.03 7.05 -5.29
CA GLY A 270 -4.26 5.83 -5.55
C GLY A 270 -5.04 4.82 -6.41
N ILE A 271 -6.31 4.57 -6.05
CA ILE A 271 -7.19 3.67 -6.82
C ILE A 271 -7.54 4.26 -8.18
N GLY A 272 -7.93 5.54 -8.23
CA GLY A 272 -8.33 6.23 -9.47
C GLY A 272 -7.21 6.31 -10.50
N ASN A 273 -5.98 6.57 -10.05
CA ASN A 273 -4.81 6.56 -10.91
C ASN A 273 -4.52 5.15 -11.44
N GLY A 274 -4.70 4.13 -10.61
CA GLY A 274 -4.59 2.72 -11.01
C GLY A 274 -5.60 2.31 -12.06
N LEU A 275 -6.88 2.67 -11.87
CA LEU A 275 -7.96 2.45 -12.85
C LEU A 275 -7.65 3.07 -14.22
N THR A 276 -7.13 4.30 -14.19
CA THR A 276 -6.74 5.03 -15.41
C THR A 276 -5.57 4.33 -16.11
N ALA A 277 -4.56 3.90 -15.34
CA ALA A 277 -3.40 3.17 -15.84
C ALA A 277 -3.79 1.80 -16.41
N GLU A 278 -4.60 1.02 -15.70
CA GLU A 278 -5.12 -0.28 -16.17
C GLU A 278 -5.77 -0.14 -17.54
N SER A 279 -6.66 0.85 -17.69
CA SER A 279 -7.36 1.10 -18.95
C SER A 279 -6.39 1.48 -20.07
N ALA A 280 -5.47 2.41 -19.80
CA ALA A 280 -4.50 2.85 -20.79
C ALA A 280 -3.62 1.70 -21.28
N VAL A 281 -3.09 0.90 -20.34
CA VAL A 281 -2.20 -0.24 -20.65
C VAL A 281 -2.93 -1.31 -21.47
N LYS A 282 -4.19 -1.63 -21.14
CA LYS A 282 -5.02 -2.58 -21.91
C LYS A 282 -5.24 -2.14 -23.36
N TRP A 283 -5.37 -0.84 -23.60
CA TRP A 283 -5.62 -0.30 -24.94
C TRP A 283 -4.34 -0.06 -25.74
N ILE A 284 -3.23 0.30 -25.09
CA ILE A 284 -1.91 0.37 -25.73
C ILE A 284 -1.55 -0.98 -26.34
N ALA A 285 -1.82 -2.08 -25.63
CA ALA A 285 -1.61 -3.43 -26.15
C ALA A 285 -2.38 -3.73 -27.46
N ARG A 286 -3.51 -3.05 -27.69
CA ARG A 286 -4.38 -3.27 -28.86
C ARG A 286 -4.06 -2.36 -30.02
N ASN A 287 -3.48 -1.19 -29.77
CA ASN A 287 -3.19 -0.20 -30.81
C ASN A 287 -1.92 0.59 -30.48
N LEU A 288 -0.78 0.08 -30.97
CA LEU A 288 0.55 0.63 -30.67
C LEU A 288 0.78 2.00 -31.33
N ASP A 289 0.11 2.28 -32.45
CA ASP A 289 0.31 3.51 -33.22
C ASP A 289 -0.17 4.76 -32.47
N ILE A 290 -1.17 4.60 -31.58
CA ILE A 290 -1.74 5.69 -30.77
C ILE A 290 -1.24 5.69 -29.32
N THR A 291 -0.11 5.01 -29.05
CA THR A 291 0.46 4.91 -27.69
C THR A 291 0.66 6.29 -27.06
N ALA A 292 1.16 7.27 -27.83
CA ALA A 292 1.41 8.62 -27.32
C ALA A 292 0.12 9.31 -26.83
N ASP A 293 -0.99 9.15 -27.56
CA ASP A 293 -2.28 9.75 -27.20
C ASP A 293 -2.90 9.07 -25.97
N LEU A 294 -2.77 7.74 -25.88
CA LEU A 294 -3.22 6.98 -24.71
C LEU A 294 -2.42 7.33 -23.46
N MET A 295 -1.09 7.45 -23.59
CA MET A 295 -0.21 7.88 -22.49
C MET A 295 -0.53 9.32 -22.06
N ARG A 296 -0.76 10.23 -23.00
CA ARG A 296 -1.15 11.61 -22.69
C ARG A 296 -2.48 11.65 -21.94
N THR A 297 -3.47 10.89 -22.42
CA THR A 297 -4.80 10.82 -21.78
C THR A 297 -4.70 10.23 -20.37
N MET A 298 -3.89 9.17 -20.21
CA MET A 298 -3.60 8.57 -18.90
C MET A 298 -3.01 9.60 -17.95
N LEU A 299 -1.92 10.28 -18.34
CA LEU A 299 -1.22 11.22 -17.47
C LEU A 299 -2.07 12.44 -17.11
N VAL A 300 -2.85 12.96 -18.06
CA VAL A 300 -3.78 14.07 -17.78
C VAL A 300 -4.89 13.63 -16.83
N GLY A 301 -5.50 12.46 -17.06
CA GLY A 301 -6.52 11.91 -16.17
C GLY A 301 -6.00 11.66 -14.76
N GLN A 302 -4.81 11.08 -14.64
CA GLN A 302 -4.13 10.86 -13.35
C GLN A 302 -3.78 12.18 -12.67
N ALA A 303 -3.29 13.19 -13.41
CA ALA A 303 -3.01 14.50 -12.83
C ALA A 303 -4.26 15.17 -12.24
N VAL A 304 -5.41 15.06 -12.91
CA VAL A 304 -6.69 15.58 -12.41
C VAL A 304 -7.15 14.80 -11.19
N ALA A 305 -7.10 13.47 -11.22
CA ALA A 305 -7.46 12.62 -10.08
C ALA A 305 -6.56 12.87 -8.85
N GLN A 306 -5.28 13.18 -9.08
CA GLN A 306 -4.30 13.46 -8.02
C GLN A 306 -4.58 14.76 -7.25
N SER A 307 -5.33 15.71 -7.83
CA SER A 307 -5.59 17.01 -7.19
C SER A 307 -6.17 16.89 -5.78
N THR A 308 -7.01 15.88 -5.51
CA THR A 308 -7.62 15.68 -4.19
C THR A 308 -6.61 15.20 -3.14
N ALA A 309 -5.59 14.43 -3.53
CA ALA A 309 -4.46 14.09 -2.65
C ALA A 309 -3.63 15.34 -2.33
N ILE A 310 -3.46 16.25 -3.30
CA ILE A 310 -2.76 17.52 -3.07
C ILE A 310 -3.55 18.40 -2.10
N TYR A 311 -4.87 18.48 -2.23
CA TYR A 311 -5.70 19.25 -1.29
C TYR A 311 -5.59 18.69 0.14
N ALA A 312 -5.63 17.37 0.30
CA ALA A 312 -5.43 16.71 1.59
C ALA A 312 -4.04 16.97 2.17
N MET A 313 -2.99 16.88 1.33
CA MET A 313 -1.62 17.21 1.73
C MET A 313 -1.50 18.67 2.16
N VAL A 314 -2.09 19.61 1.42
CA VAL A 314 -2.06 21.05 1.78
C VAL A 314 -2.74 21.28 3.12
N VAL A 315 -3.92 20.70 3.36
CA VAL A 315 -4.60 20.79 4.66
C VAL A 315 -3.74 20.18 5.77
N SER A 316 -3.12 19.03 5.53
CA SER A 316 -2.19 18.39 6.45
C SER A 316 -1.00 19.30 6.82
N LEU A 317 -0.38 19.92 5.81
CA LEU A 317 0.74 20.85 6.02
C LEU A 317 0.32 22.12 6.78
N VAL A 318 -0.87 22.66 6.48
CA VAL A 318 -1.43 23.80 7.23
C VAL A 318 -1.63 23.43 8.71
N LEU A 319 -2.18 22.24 8.98
CA LEU A 319 -2.36 21.74 10.35
C LEU A 319 -1.05 21.48 11.10
N ILE A 320 0.07 21.27 10.40
CA ILE A 320 1.38 21.00 11.03
C ILE A 320 2.20 22.28 11.24
N PHE A 321 2.12 23.23 10.30
CA PHE A 321 3.03 24.37 10.24
C PHE A 321 2.39 25.71 10.56
N VAL A 322 1.06 25.82 10.47
CA VAL A 322 0.34 27.10 10.60
C VAL A 322 -0.57 27.12 11.82
N VAL A 323 -1.25 26.00 12.11
CA VAL A 323 -2.15 25.83 13.27
C VAL A 323 -1.36 25.26 14.44
#